data_AF-A0A068U9A8-F1
#
_entry.id   AF-A0A068U9A8-F1
#
_cell.length_a   1.000
_cell.length_b   1.000
_cell.length_c   1.000
_cell.angle_alpha   90.00
_cell.angle_beta   90.00
_cell.angle_gamma   90.00
#
_symmetry.space_group_name_H-M   'P 1'
#
loop_
_entity.id
_entity.type
_entity.pdbx_description
1 polymer ?
#
loop_
_entity_poly.entity_id
_entity_poly.type
_entity_poly.pdbx_seq_one_letter_code
_entity_poly.pdbx_strand_id
1 'polypeptide(L)'
;MVMEETKDKKNAVESYVYDMRNMVFVMDPERGQFAAKLQETEDWLYEDGEDETKGVYIAKLEELKKQGDPIVERYKEFMERGSVIDQLIYCIGSYREAAMSNDPKFDHIDISEKQKVAGAWLREKKQQQDALHWYANPVLLSADIRRKAEALDR
;
A
#
# COMPACT_ATOMS: atom_id res chain seq x y z
N MET A 1 -15.06 15.45 -26.15
CA MET A 1 -14.53 16.75 -26.68
C MET A 1 -13.43 17.26 -25.75
N VAL A 2 -12.56 18.19 -26.17
CA VAL A 2 -11.48 18.75 -25.30
C VAL A 2 -12.02 19.34 -23.98
N MET A 3 -13.23 19.92 -23.99
CA MET A 3 -13.91 20.43 -22.78
C MET A 3 -14.26 19.32 -21.78
N GLU A 4 -14.64 18.15 -22.27
CA GLU A 4 -14.98 16.98 -21.44
C GLU A 4 -13.73 16.43 -20.75
N GLU A 5 -12.64 16.28 -21.49
CA GLU A 5 -11.35 15.86 -20.91
C GLU A 5 -10.80 16.85 -19.88
N THR A 6 -11.08 18.15 -20.06
CA THR A 6 -10.66 19.20 -19.12
C THR A 6 -11.47 19.10 -17.83
N LYS A 7 -12.79 18.94 -17.95
CA LYS A 7 -13.69 18.69 -16.80
C LYS A 7 -13.31 17.43 -16.04
N ASP A 8 -12.96 16.35 -16.73
CA ASP A 8 -12.50 15.11 -16.09
C ASP A 8 -11.24 15.31 -15.26
N LYS A 9 -10.30 16.17 -15.73
CA LYS A 9 -9.10 16.48 -14.95
C LYS A 9 -9.39 17.36 -13.74
N LYS A 10 -10.30 18.32 -13.85
CA LYS A 10 -10.78 19.09 -12.70
C LYS A 10 -11.40 18.17 -11.64
N ASN A 11 -12.34 17.31 -12.05
CA ASN A 11 -12.98 16.32 -11.17
C ASN A 11 -11.96 15.38 -10.51
N ALA A 12 -10.89 15.01 -11.22
CA ALA A 12 -9.82 14.19 -10.66
C ALA A 12 -9.02 14.91 -9.56
N VAL A 13 -8.79 16.22 -9.68
CA VAL A 13 -8.18 17.03 -8.61
C VAL A 13 -9.13 17.12 -7.42
N GLU A 14 -10.41 17.45 -7.65
CA GLU A 14 -11.44 17.54 -6.61
C GLU A 14 -11.57 16.22 -5.82
N SER A 15 -11.72 15.09 -6.52
CA SER A 15 -11.82 13.77 -5.89
C SER A 15 -10.56 13.45 -5.08
N TYR A 16 -9.38 13.73 -5.62
CA TYR A 16 -8.13 13.46 -4.93
C TYR A 16 -7.99 14.30 -3.66
N VAL A 17 -8.37 15.59 -3.71
CA VAL A 17 -8.35 16.47 -2.53
C VAL A 17 -9.28 15.96 -1.44
N TYR A 18 -10.49 15.55 -1.82
CA TYR A 18 -11.47 14.98 -0.89
C TYR A 18 -10.99 13.68 -0.24
N ASP A 19 -10.50 12.73 -1.02
CA ASP A 19 -10.03 11.44 -0.53
C ASP A 19 -8.82 11.60 0.40
N MET A 20 -7.87 12.46 0.01
CA MET A 20 -6.65 12.68 0.79
C MET A 20 -6.91 13.36 2.12
N ARG A 21 -7.88 14.28 2.21
CA ARG A 21 -8.21 14.92 3.50
C ARG A 21 -8.52 13.89 4.56
N ASN A 22 -9.44 12.96 4.27
CA ASN A 22 -9.82 11.91 5.21
C ASN A 22 -8.62 11.03 5.60
N MET A 23 -7.78 10.68 4.62
CA MET A 23 -6.64 9.79 4.84
C MET A 23 -5.53 10.45 5.67
N VAL A 24 -5.22 11.72 5.43
CA VAL A 24 -4.18 12.47 6.14
C VAL A 24 -4.47 12.63 7.62
N PHE A 25 -5.74 12.81 8.00
CA PHE A 25 -6.13 12.85 9.41
C PHE A 25 -5.88 11.53 10.16
N VAL A 26 -5.96 10.40 9.45
CA VAL A 26 -5.73 9.07 10.02
C VAL A 26 -4.25 8.70 10.00
N MET A 27 -3.53 9.06 8.93
CA MET A 27 -2.26 8.41 8.60
C MET A 27 -1.00 9.25 8.85
N ASP A 28 -1.12 10.57 9.05
CA ASP A 28 0.04 11.46 9.06
C ASP A 28 0.13 12.34 10.34
N PRO A 29 1.14 12.13 11.20
CA PRO A 29 1.39 13.01 12.35
C PRO A 29 1.91 14.39 11.92
N GLU A 30 2.57 14.50 10.77
CA GLU A 30 3.15 15.73 10.19
C GLU A 30 2.23 16.34 9.12
N ARG A 31 0.94 15.97 9.18
CA ARG A 31 -0.14 16.40 8.28
C ARG A 31 -0.24 17.89 7.98
N GLY A 32 0.32 18.77 8.81
CA GLY A 32 0.09 20.21 8.74
C GLY A 32 0.39 20.81 7.36
N GLN A 33 1.52 20.44 6.75
CA GLN A 33 1.91 21.01 5.45
C GLN A 33 1.05 20.48 4.31
N PHE A 34 0.82 19.18 4.25
CA PHE A 34 0.04 18.59 3.17
C PHE A 34 -1.46 18.90 3.31
N ALA A 35 -2.00 18.96 4.53
CA ALA A 35 -3.37 19.40 4.79
C ALA A 35 -3.61 20.86 4.37
N ALA A 36 -2.66 21.76 4.65
CA ALA A 36 -2.72 23.13 4.17
C ALA A 36 -2.74 23.20 2.64
N LYS A 37 -1.88 22.41 1.98
CA LYS A 37 -1.84 22.33 0.52
C LYS A 37 -3.13 21.79 -0.12
N LEU A 38 -3.77 20.83 0.53
CA LEU A 38 -5.07 20.31 0.12
C LEU A 38 -6.16 21.39 0.25
N GLN A 39 -6.16 22.16 1.34
CA GLN A 39 -7.04 23.32 1.51
C GLN A 39 -6.81 24.37 0.43
N GLU A 40 -5.56 24.80 0.22
CA GLU A 40 -5.20 25.79 -0.81
C GLU A 40 -5.65 25.35 -2.21
N THR A 41 -5.54 24.04 -2.51
CA THR A 41 -5.98 23.52 -3.81
C THR A 41 -7.50 23.46 -3.93
N GLU A 42 -8.20 23.17 -2.83
CA GLU A 42 -9.67 23.24 -2.79
C GLU A 42 -10.16 24.68 -3.00
N ASP A 43 -9.60 25.64 -2.26
CA ASP A 43 -9.95 27.06 -2.37
C ASP A 43 -9.70 27.56 -3.79
N TRP A 44 -8.55 27.20 -4.37
CA TRP A 44 -8.23 27.52 -5.76
C TRP A 44 -9.24 26.93 -6.76
N LEU A 45 -9.72 25.68 -6.57
CA LEU A 45 -10.72 25.06 -7.46
C LEU A 45 -12.07 25.82 -7.49
N TYR A 46 -12.42 26.49 -6.39
CA TYR A 46 -13.64 27.30 -6.27
C TYR A 46 -13.47 28.76 -6.68
N GLU A 47 -12.23 29.23 -6.81
CA GLU A 47 -11.88 30.59 -7.22
C GLU A 47 -11.24 30.58 -8.62
N ASP A 48 -9.92 30.79 -8.70
CA ASP A 48 -9.19 30.96 -9.96
C ASP A 48 -9.17 29.71 -10.85
N GLY A 49 -9.39 28.54 -10.26
CA GLY A 49 -9.33 27.23 -10.91
C GLY A 49 -10.65 26.76 -11.52
N GLU A 50 -11.66 27.62 -11.66
CA GLU A 50 -12.97 27.17 -12.17
C GLU A 50 -12.92 26.72 -13.64
N ASP A 51 -12.25 27.51 -14.49
CA ASP A 51 -12.18 27.36 -15.96
C ASP A 51 -10.71 27.33 -16.45
N GLU A 52 -9.88 26.60 -15.73
CA GLU A 52 -8.47 26.45 -16.06
C GLU A 52 -8.18 25.40 -17.13
N THR A 53 -6.99 25.45 -17.70
CA THR A 53 -6.61 24.51 -18.76
C THR A 53 -6.40 23.09 -18.21
N LYS A 54 -6.62 22.08 -19.06
CA LYS A 54 -6.29 20.67 -18.76
C LYS A 54 -4.87 20.49 -18.20
N GLY A 55 -3.90 21.22 -18.74
CA GLY A 55 -2.50 21.14 -18.31
C GLY A 55 -2.29 21.60 -16.87
N VAL A 56 -3.02 22.64 -16.45
CA VAL A 56 -2.94 23.17 -15.08
C VAL A 56 -3.52 22.16 -14.08
N TYR A 57 -4.67 21.55 -14.38
CA TYR A 57 -5.23 20.50 -13.52
C TYR A 57 -4.31 19.27 -13.42
N ILE A 58 -3.66 18.87 -14.51
CA ILE A 58 -2.68 17.78 -14.48
C ILE A 58 -1.50 18.13 -13.58
N ALA A 59 -0.92 19.32 -13.74
CA ALA A 59 0.22 19.76 -12.93
C ALA A 59 -0.15 19.83 -11.44
N LYS A 60 -1.34 20.34 -11.10
CA LYS A 60 -1.84 20.37 -9.72
C LYS A 60 -2.01 18.96 -9.14
N LEU A 61 -2.62 18.05 -9.90
CA LEU A 61 -2.79 16.67 -9.47
C LEU A 61 -1.44 15.98 -9.24
N GLU A 62 -0.48 16.13 -10.16
CA GLU A 62 0.87 15.57 -10.01
C GLU A 62 1.61 16.13 -8.78
N GLU A 63 1.43 17.42 -8.50
CA GLU A 63 2.00 18.07 -7.32
C GLU A 63 1.44 17.47 -6.02
N LEU A 64 0.13 17.25 -5.96
CA LEU A 64 -0.54 16.62 -4.81
C LEU A 64 -0.15 15.14 -4.66
N LYS A 65 -0.04 14.42 -5.77
CA LYS A 65 0.34 12.99 -5.79
C LYS A 65 1.74 12.72 -5.26
N LYS A 66 2.70 13.60 -5.54
CA LYS A 66 4.08 13.48 -5.00
C LYS A 66 4.12 13.35 -3.48
N GLN A 67 3.19 13.98 -2.77
CA GLN A 67 3.12 13.95 -1.31
C GLN A 67 2.08 12.94 -0.81
N GLY A 68 0.93 12.85 -1.49
CA GLY A 68 -0.18 12.02 -1.03
C GLY A 68 -0.09 10.54 -1.41
N ASP A 69 0.47 10.18 -2.58
CA ASP A 69 0.59 8.78 -2.99
C ASP A 69 1.38 7.95 -1.96
N PRO A 70 2.50 8.43 -1.37
CA PRO A 70 3.16 7.73 -0.27
C PRO A 70 2.26 7.47 0.95
N ILE A 71 1.34 8.38 1.27
CA ILE A 71 0.38 8.23 2.38
C ILE A 71 -0.66 7.15 2.03
N VAL A 72 -1.18 7.18 0.80
CA VAL A 72 -2.11 6.17 0.27
C VAL A 72 -1.49 4.79 0.29
N GLU A 73 -0.26 4.66 -0.18
CA GLU A 73 0.46 3.38 -0.18
C GLU A 73 0.71 2.87 1.24
N ARG A 74 1.09 3.75 2.19
CA ARG A 74 1.21 3.36 3.61
C ARG A 74 -0.11 2.88 4.19
N TYR A 75 -1.22 3.56 3.88
CA TYR A 75 -2.55 3.19 4.35
C TYR A 75 -2.97 1.82 3.80
N LYS A 76 -2.83 1.63 2.49
CA LYS A 76 -3.13 0.37 1.82
C LYS A 76 -2.30 -0.78 2.40
N GLU A 77 -1.00 -0.57 2.57
CA GLU A 77 -0.12 -1.56 3.16
C GLU A 77 -0.49 -1.87 4.62
N PHE A 78 -0.91 -0.88 5.41
CA PHE A 78 -1.41 -1.11 6.76
C PHE A 78 -2.67 -1.99 6.77
N MET A 79 -3.62 -1.74 5.85
CA MET A 79 -4.88 -2.47 5.74
C MET A 79 -4.69 -3.91 5.20
N GLU A 80 -3.80 -4.11 4.24
CA GLU A 80 -3.63 -5.40 3.58
C GLU A 80 -2.68 -6.35 4.32
N ARG A 81 -1.60 -5.81 4.93
CA ARG A 81 -0.47 -6.62 5.41
C ARG A 81 -0.88 -7.73 6.39
N GLY A 82 -1.77 -7.43 7.34
CA GLY A 82 -2.23 -8.42 8.31
C GLY A 82 -2.82 -9.68 7.64
N SER A 83 -3.73 -9.48 6.70
CA SER A 83 -4.37 -10.58 5.96
C SER A 83 -3.36 -11.41 5.15
N VAL A 84 -2.40 -10.74 4.50
CA VAL A 84 -1.40 -11.44 3.68
C VAL A 84 -0.38 -12.20 4.56
N ILE A 85 -0.03 -11.66 5.73
CA ILE A 85 0.77 -12.37 6.74
C ILE A 85 0.05 -13.65 7.19
N ASP A 86 -1.24 -13.55 7.53
CA ASP A 86 -2.01 -14.70 8.00
C ASP A 86 -2.11 -15.81 6.93
N GLN A 87 -2.30 -15.43 5.66
CA GLN A 87 -2.29 -16.35 4.53
C GLN A 87 -0.94 -17.07 4.39
N LEU A 88 0.18 -16.36 4.51
CA LEU A 88 1.50 -16.99 4.44
C LEU A 88 1.76 -17.90 5.64
N ILE A 89 1.33 -17.52 6.85
CA ILE A 89 1.42 -18.37 8.05
C ILE A 89 0.64 -19.65 7.85
N TYR A 90 -0.59 -19.56 7.32
CA TYR A 90 -1.42 -20.72 7.01
C TYR A 90 -0.74 -21.64 6.00
N CYS A 91 -0.21 -21.08 4.90
CA CYS A 91 0.53 -21.82 3.87
C CYS A 91 1.75 -22.56 4.45
N ILE A 92 2.56 -21.88 5.27
CA ILE A 92 3.71 -22.51 5.95
C ILE A 92 3.25 -23.63 6.90
N GLY A 93 2.13 -23.43 7.61
CA GLY A 93 1.55 -24.42 8.51
C GLY A 93 1.08 -25.68 7.79
N SER A 94 0.36 -25.52 6.67
CA SER A 94 -0.16 -26.65 5.89
C SER A 94 0.96 -27.50 5.29
N TYR A 95 2.03 -26.88 4.78
CA TYR A 95 3.21 -27.62 4.33
C TYR A 95 3.91 -28.37 5.46
N ARG A 96 3.93 -27.80 6.67
CA ARG A 96 4.54 -28.44 7.84
C ARG A 96 3.76 -29.66 8.26
N GLU A 97 2.44 -29.57 8.29
CA GLU A 97 1.55 -30.70 8.59
C GLU A 97 1.68 -31.80 7.52
N ALA A 98 1.70 -31.43 6.24
CA ALA A 98 1.91 -32.37 5.14
C ALA A 98 3.26 -33.10 5.24
N ALA A 99 4.34 -32.38 5.55
CA ALA A 99 5.67 -32.96 5.74
C ALA A 99 5.81 -33.84 7.01
N MET A 100 4.90 -33.69 7.98
CA MET A 100 4.82 -34.59 9.15
C MET A 100 3.86 -35.76 8.92
N SER A 101 3.11 -35.76 7.82
CA SER A 101 2.28 -36.90 7.44
C SER A 101 3.16 -38.05 6.93
N ASN A 102 2.79 -39.29 7.22
CA ASN A 102 3.49 -40.48 6.72
C ASN A 102 3.20 -40.77 5.23
N ASP A 103 2.76 -39.77 4.46
CA ASP A 103 2.43 -39.92 3.05
C ASP A 103 3.74 -39.76 2.22
N PRO A 104 4.18 -40.83 1.51
CA PRO A 104 5.41 -40.81 0.72
C PRO A 104 5.46 -39.71 -0.36
N LYS A 105 4.31 -39.14 -0.72
CA LYS A 105 4.20 -38.00 -1.64
C LYS A 105 4.78 -36.70 -1.04
N PHE A 106 4.97 -36.62 0.28
CA PHE A 106 5.45 -35.42 0.97
C PHE A 106 6.84 -35.57 1.62
N ASP A 107 7.55 -36.68 1.36
CA ASP A 107 8.95 -36.92 1.78
C ASP A 107 9.99 -35.98 1.09
N HIS A 108 9.52 -34.89 0.49
CA HIS A 108 10.36 -33.93 -0.21
C HIS A 108 11.09 -33.01 0.78
N ILE A 109 12.38 -33.28 1.00
CA ILE A 109 13.32 -32.45 1.79
C ILE A 109 13.26 -30.97 1.38
N ASP A 110 13.07 -30.69 0.08
CA ASP A 110 12.99 -29.34 -0.48
C ASP A 110 11.83 -28.51 0.10
N ILE A 111 10.64 -29.11 0.26
CA ILE A 111 9.46 -28.43 0.84
C ILE A 111 9.71 -28.11 2.31
N SER A 112 10.33 -29.05 3.04
CA SER A 112 10.63 -28.88 4.47
C SER A 112 11.66 -27.79 4.74
N GLU A 113 12.60 -27.57 3.82
CA GLU A 113 13.57 -26.49 3.94
C GLU A 113 12.98 -25.14 3.48
N LYS A 114 12.23 -25.13 2.37
CA LYS A 114 11.53 -23.95 1.85
C LYS A 114 10.59 -23.34 2.90
N GLN A 115 9.79 -24.14 3.60
CA GLN A 115 8.90 -23.65 4.66
C GLN A 115 9.67 -23.05 5.84
N LYS A 116 10.82 -23.62 6.23
CA LYS A 116 11.63 -23.11 7.35
C LYS A 116 12.24 -21.76 6.99
N VAL A 117 12.79 -21.67 5.78
CA VAL A 117 13.36 -20.42 5.26
C VAL A 117 12.28 -19.34 5.14
N ALA A 118 11.09 -19.67 4.65
CA ALA A 118 9.99 -18.72 4.58
C ALA A 118 9.49 -18.27 5.96
N GLY A 119 9.37 -19.21 6.92
CA GLY A 119 8.99 -18.89 8.29
C GLY A 119 10.03 -18.04 9.03
N ALA A 120 11.32 -18.31 8.81
CA ALA A 120 12.40 -17.47 9.37
C ALA A 120 12.38 -16.06 8.78
N TRP A 121 12.27 -15.96 7.45
CA TRP A 121 12.17 -14.68 6.73
C TRP A 121 10.97 -13.87 7.22
N LEU A 122 9.79 -14.47 7.36
CA LEU A 122 8.59 -13.77 7.80
C LEU A 122 8.75 -13.24 9.23
N ARG A 123 9.32 -14.05 10.14
CA ARG A 123 9.59 -13.62 11.52
C ARG A 123 10.55 -12.43 11.57
N GLU A 124 11.66 -12.51 10.83
CA GLU A 124 12.65 -11.45 10.75
C GLU A 124 12.03 -10.15 10.21
N LYS A 125 11.31 -10.23 9.10
CA LYS A 125 10.67 -9.05 8.48
C LYS A 125 9.57 -8.46 9.34
N LYS A 126 8.79 -9.30 10.03
CA LYS A 126 7.79 -8.83 10.99
C LYS A 126 8.46 -8.06 12.13
N GLN A 127 9.55 -8.58 12.69
CA GLN A 127 10.30 -7.89 13.74
C GLN A 127 10.85 -6.53 13.26
N GLN A 128 11.38 -6.47 12.03
CA GLN A 128 11.82 -5.21 11.43
C GLN A 128 10.65 -4.22 11.29
N GLN A 129 9.47 -4.70 10.88
CA GLN A 129 8.28 -3.88 10.72
C GLN A 129 7.69 -3.40 12.04
N ASP A 130 7.67 -4.25 13.07
CA ASP A 130 7.15 -3.95 14.41
C ASP A 130 8.04 -2.94 15.15
N ALA A 131 9.32 -2.84 14.78
CA ALA A 131 10.25 -1.85 15.31
C ALA A 131 10.05 -0.44 14.73
N LEU A 132 9.27 -0.31 13.65
CA LEU A 132 8.99 0.98 13.02
C LEU A 132 7.78 1.66 13.65
N HIS A 133 7.80 2.99 13.62
CA HIS A 133 6.61 3.74 13.95
C HIS A 133 5.52 3.52 12.88
N TRP A 134 4.24 3.58 13.29
CA TRP A 134 3.09 3.28 12.41
C TRP A 134 2.97 4.19 11.18
N TYR A 135 3.62 5.36 11.18
CA TYR A 135 3.66 6.30 10.04
C TYR A 135 4.95 6.19 9.19
N ALA A 136 5.91 5.38 9.60
CA ALA A 136 7.14 5.17 8.82
C ALA A 136 6.84 4.35 7.56
N ASN A 137 7.70 4.50 6.55
CA ASN A 137 7.59 3.68 5.34
C ASN A 137 7.76 2.20 5.72
N PRO A 138 6.83 1.33 5.32
CA PRO A 138 6.88 -0.07 5.69
C PRO A 138 8.04 -0.80 5.02
N VAL A 139 8.63 -1.73 5.76
CA VAL A 139 9.75 -2.59 5.30
C VAL A 139 9.28 -4.00 4.95
N LEU A 140 8.05 -4.34 5.34
CA LEU A 140 7.39 -5.58 4.98
C LEU A 140 6.16 -5.24 4.12
N LEU A 141 6.35 -5.26 2.80
CA LEU A 141 5.28 -4.98 1.85
C LEU A 141 4.43 -6.23 1.60
N SER A 142 3.14 -6.02 1.41
CA SER A 142 2.17 -7.06 1.06
C SER A 142 2.56 -7.77 -0.24
N ALA A 143 3.13 -7.04 -1.20
CA ALA A 143 3.68 -7.60 -2.43
C ALA A 143 4.84 -8.58 -2.19
N ASP A 144 5.73 -8.29 -1.23
CA ASP A 144 6.87 -9.17 -0.93
C ASP A 144 6.42 -10.45 -0.23
N ILE A 145 5.41 -10.35 0.65
CA ILE A 145 4.79 -11.52 1.29
C ILE A 145 4.13 -12.41 0.23
N ARG A 146 3.39 -11.83 -0.73
CA ARG A 146 2.77 -12.56 -1.84
C ARG A 146 3.81 -13.28 -2.70
N ARG A 147 4.89 -12.59 -3.09
CA ARG A 147 6.03 -13.22 -3.81
C ARG A 147 6.64 -14.37 -3.02
N LYS A 148 6.72 -14.25 -1.69
CA LYS A 148 7.24 -15.32 -0.84
C LYS A 148 6.31 -16.54 -0.82
N ALA A 149 4.99 -16.33 -0.77
CA ALA A 149 3.99 -17.40 -0.87
C ALA A 149 4.06 -18.11 -2.23
N GLU A 150 4.12 -17.37 -3.34
CA GLU A 150 4.27 -17.95 -4.68
C GLU A 150 5.55 -18.78 -4.84
N ALA A 151 6.63 -18.42 -4.14
CA ALA A 151 7.87 -19.16 -4.16
C ALA A 151 7.83 -20.46 -3.32
N LEU A 152 6.88 -20.57 -2.37
CA LEU A 152 6.62 -21.81 -1.63
C LEU A 152 5.80 -22.81 -2.44
N ASP A 153 4.87 -22.32 -3.27
CA ASP A 153 3.99 -23.14 -4.09
C ASP A 153 4.64 -23.68 -5.39
N ARG A 154 5.88 -23.26 -5.69
CA ARG A 154 6.68 -23.70 -6.85
C ARG A 154 7.72 -24.74 -6.47
#